data_AF-A0A848UVM2-F1
#
_entry.id   AF-A0A848UVM2-F1
#
_cell.length_a   1.000
_cell.length_b   1.000
_cell.length_c   1.000
_cell.angle_alpha   90.00
_cell.angle_beta   90.00
_cell.angle_gamma   90.00
#
_symmetry.space_group_name_H-M   'P 1'
#
loop_
_entity.id
_entity.type
_entity.pdbx_description
1 polymer ?
#
loop_
_entity_poly.entity_id
_entity_poly.type
_entity_poly.pdbx_seq_one_letter_code
_entity_poly.pdbx_strand_id
1 'polypeptide(L)'
;MKHPILFALFFVASSACAQLVSCSQEEFGTLSSGETVYRIFLELNDPNDFVQSVFAAGDNSLFIGSDIGGIKNSGFGAVTGDQLETGFCSFSPDICLDSYVTIGHAGSNGNGTTFYYDGTT
;
A
#
# COMPACT_ATOMS: atom_id res chain seq x y z
N MET A 1 -44.05 43.41 -18.01
CA MET A 1 -44.14 42.21 -17.14
C MET A 1 -42.89 41.39 -17.39
N LYS A 2 -42.17 41.06 -16.32
CA LYS A 2 -40.77 40.59 -16.33
C LYS A 2 -40.72 39.09 -16.66
N HIS A 3 -39.91 38.68 -17.63
CA HIS A 3 -39.67 37.27 -17.95
C HIS A 3 -38.56 36.73 -17.02
N PRO A 4 -38.78 35.67 -16.22
CA PRO A 4 -37.69 35.02 -15.51
C PRO A 4 -37.00 34.04 -16.46
N ILE A 5 -35.74 34.32 -16.80
CA ILE A 5 -34.83 33.38 -17.47
C ILE A 5 -34.38 32.38 -16.41
N LEU A 6 -34.76 31.11 -16.59
CA LEU A 6 -34.33 30.00 -15.75
C LEU A 6 -32.97 29.50 -16.25
N PHE A 7 -31.91 29.76 -15.50
CA PHE A 7 -30.56 29.26 -15.77
C PHE A 7 -30.41 27.89 -15.09
N ALA A 8 -30.45 26.81 -15.87
CA ALA A 8 -30.21 25.46 -15.36
C ALA A 8 -28.70 25.22 -15.21
N LEU A 9 -28.24 25.05 -13.96
CA LEU A 9 -26.87 24.67 -13.65
C LEU A 9 -26.72 23.15 -13.88
N PHE A 10 -26.11 22.75 -14.98
CA PHE A 10 -25.84 21.35 -15.30
C PHE A 10 -24.55 20.93 -14.56
N PHE A 11 -24.69 20.28 -13.40
CA PHE A 11 -23.55 19.72 -12.67
C PHE A 11 -23.20 18.35 -13.29
N VAL A 12 -22.17 18.31 -14.14
CA VAL A 12 -21.61 17.05 -14.62
C VAL A 12 -20.79 16.45 -13.47
N ALA A 13 -21.34 15.47 -12.77
CA ALA A 13 -20.56 14.63 -11.89
C ALA A 13 -19.74 13.68 -12.78
N SER A 14 -18.47 14.00 -13.05
CA SER A 14 -17.57 13.02 -13.64
C SER A 14 -17.41 11.90 -12.61
N SER A 15 -17.79 10.69 -12.97
CA SER A 15 -17.51 9.52 -12.16
C SER A 15 -16.00 9.29 -12.19
N ALA A 16 -15.29 9.74 -11.16
CA ALA A 16 -13.91 9.30 -10.92
C ALA A 16 -14.00 7.85 -10.46
N CYS A 17 -14.00 6.91 -11.41
CA CYS A 17 -13.71 5.52 -11.06
C CYS A 17 -12.18 5.42 -10.98
N ALA A 18 -11.64 5.22 -9.77
CA ALA A 18 -10.24 4.84 -9.62
C ALA A 18 -10.04 3.52 -10.38
N GLN A 19 -9.13 3.52 -11.36
CA GLN A 19 -8.95 2.38 -12.26
C GLN A 19 -7.64 1.68 -11.91
N LEU A 20 -7.74 0.52 -11.25
CA LEU A 20 -6.60 -0.39 -11.09
C LEU A 20 -6.16 -0.84 -12.49
N VAL A 21 -4.92 -0.54 -12.85
CA VAL A 21 -4.33 -0.86 -14.16
C VAL A 21 -3.79 -2.27 -14.14
N SER A 22 -2.94 -2.57 -13.16
CA SER A 22 -2.25 -3.85 -13.08
C SER A 22 -1.91 -4.23 -11.64
N CYS A 23 -1.68 -5.52 -11.42
CA CYS A 23 -1.02 -6.04 -10.23
C CYS A 23 0.26 -6.73 -10.71
N SER A 24 1.41 -6.24 -10.28
CA SER A 24 2.71 -6.78 -10.67
C SER A 24 3.47 -7.28 -9.45
N GLN A 25 4.43 -8.17 -9.69
CA GLN A 25 5.34 -8.65 -8.66
C GLN A 25 6.79 -8.57 -9.15
N GLU A 26 7.71 -8.29 -8.24
CA GLU A 26 9.15 -8.41 -8.49
C GLU A 26 9.79 -9.28 -7.41
N GLU A 27 10.84 -10.00 -7.80
CA GLU A 27 11.73 -10.64 -6.84
C GLU A 27 12.59 -9.55 -6.20
N PHE A 28 12.50 -9.42 -4.88
CA PHE A 28 13.23 -8.42 -4.12
C PHE A 28 14.52 -8.97 -3.50
N GLY A 29 14.51 -10.24 -3.08
CA GLY A 29 15.69 -10.84 -2.46
C GLY A 29 15.49 -12.30 -2.07
N THR A 30 16.47 -12.82 -1.35
CA THR A 30 16.48 -14.20 -0.86
C THR A 30 16.87 -14.19 0.62
N LEU A 31 16.05 -14.82 1.46
CA LEU A 31 16.36 -15.00 2.88
C LEU A 31 17.58 -15.92 3.06
N SER A 32 18.26 -15.81 4.19
CA SER A 32 19.36 -16.73 4.54
C SER A 32 18.94 -18.21 4.58
N SER A 33 17.65 -18.49 4.79
CA SER A 33 17.03 -19.82 4.74
C SER A 33 16.72 -20.32 3.32
N GLY A 34 16.90 -19.48 2.29
CA GLY A 34 16.81 -19.85 0.87
C GLY A 34 15.50 -19.51 0.17
N GLU A 35 14.49 -19.01 0.89
CA GLU A 35 13.22 -18.60 0.29
C GLU A 35 13.32 -17.23 -0.40
N THR A 36 12.59 -17.11 -1.51
CA THR A 36 12.50 -15.87 -2.29
C THR A 36 11.49 -14.91 -1.69
N VAL A 37 11.86 -13.63 -1.64
CA VAL A 37 11.04 -12.54 -1.13
C VAL A 37 10.53 -11.72 -2.30
N TYR A 38 9.22 -11.47 -2.32
CA TYR A 38 8.56 -10.74 -3.39
C TYR A 38 8.02 -9.40 -2.87
N ARG A 39 8.01 -8.40 -3.76
CA ARG A 39 7.16 -7.22 -3.59
C ARG A 39 6.04 -7.27 -4.60
N ILE A 40 4.86 -6.90 -4.15
CA ILE A 40 3.65 -6.85 -4.97
C ILE A 40 3.21 -5.39 -5.05
N PHE A 41 2.99 -4.91 -6.27
CA PHE A 41 2.56 -3.54 -6.53
C PHE A 41 1.19 -3.53 -7.18
N LEU A 42 0.37 -2.57 -6.78
CA LEU A 42 -0.88 -2.21 -7.45
C LEU A 42 -0.62 -0.91 -8.22
N GLU A 43 -0.83 -0.95 -9.53
CA GLU A 43 -0.65 0.19 -10.41
C GLU A 43 -1.99 0.89 -10.64
N LEU A 44 -2.03 2.20 -10.43
CA LEU A 44 -3.22 3.03 -10.62
C LEU A 44 -3.05 3.90 -11.86
N ASN A 45 -4.15 4.19 -12.54
CA ASN A 45 -4.12 4.93 -13.79
C ASN A 45 -3.85 6.44 -13.59
N ASP A 46 -4.36 7.01 -12.49
CA ASP A 46 -4.17 8.42 -12.15
C ASP A 46 -3.20 8.55 -10.96
N PRO A 47 -2.19 9.45 -11.01
CA PRO A 47 -1.27 9.68 -9.90
C PRO A 47 -1.94 10.25 -8.64
N ASN A 48 -3.17 10.76 -8.72
CA ASN A 48 -3.95 11.22 -7.58
C ASN A 48 -4.86 10.12 -7.00
N ASP A 49 -4.95 8.96 -7.65
CA ASP A 49 -5.67 7.81 -7.09
C ASP A 49 -4.83 7.17 -5.97
N PHE A 50 -5.51 6.60 -4.98
CA PHE A 50 -4.85 5.85 -3.92
C PHE A 50 -5.70 4.65 -3.48
N VAL A 51 -5.02 3.59 -3.05
CA VAL A 51 -5.67 2.40 -2.49
C VAL A 51 -5.94 2.65 -1.01
N GLN A 52 -7.21 2.52 -0.60
CA GLN A 52 -7.60 2.62 0.81
C GLN A 52 -7.73 1.27 1.50
N SER A 53 -8.14 0.23 0.77
CA SER A 53 -8.41 -1.07 1.35
C SER A 53 -8.26 -2.19 0.33
N VAL A 54 -7.76 -3.33 0.77
CA VAL A 54 -7.79 -4.59 0.03
C VAL A 54 -8.58 -5.58 0.87
N PHE A 55 -9.66 -6.11 0.33
CA PHE A 55 -10.54 -7.05 1.02
C PHE A 55 -11.09 -8.08 0.03
N ALA A 56 -11.46 -9.25 0.53
CA ALA A 56 -12.24 -10.22 -0.24
C ALA A 56 -13.73 -9.92 -0.10
N ALA A 57 -14.48 -10.19 -1.16
CA ALA A 57 -15.94 -10.07 -1.19
C ALA A 57 -16.60 -11.45 -1.37
N GLY A 58 -17.80 -11.61 -0.81
CA GLY A 58 -18.55 -12.86 -0.86
C GLY A 58 -18.00 -13.92 0.08
N ASP A 59 -18.01 -15.19 -0.36
CA ASP A 59 -17.64 -16.34 0.47
C ASP A 59 -16.13 -16.64 0.48
N ASN A 60 -15.33 -15.89 -0.28
CA ASN A 60 -13.89 -16.09 -0.37
C ASN A 60 -13.17 -15.29 0.72
N SER A 61 -12.10 -15.86 1.27
CA SER A 61 -11.20 -15.17 2.20
C SER A 61 -10.03 -14.52 1.46
N LEU A 62 -9.61 -13.33 1.87
CA LEU A 62 -8.36 -12.73 1.41
C LEU A 62 -7.22 -13.41 2.18
N PHE A 63 -6.31 -14.05 1.45
CA PHE A 63 -5.10 -14.62 2.01
C PHE A 63 -3.87 -13.93 1.44
N ILE A 64 -3.06 -13.36 2.33
CA ILE A 64 -1.73 -12.85 2.04
C ILE A 64 -0.78 -13.63 2.95
N GLY A 65 0.09 -14.44 2.36
CA GLY A 65 0.96 -15.32 3.10
C GLY A 65 2.01 -15.92 2.18
N SER A 66 2.83 -16.80 2.73
CA SER A 66 3.90 -17.49 2.01
C SER A 66 3.87 -18.98 2.29
N ASP A 67 4.55 -19.75 1.44
CA ASP A 67 4.53 -21.23 1.42
C ASP A 67 5.13 -21.87 2.69
N ILE A 68 5.86 -21.07 3.46
CA ILE A 68 6.41 -21.39 4.78
C ILE A 68 5.37 -21.27 5.93
N GLY A 69 4.09 -21.04 5.60
CA GLY A 69 2.98 -21.10 6.54
C GLY A 69 2.67 -19.80 7.29
N GLY A 70 3.13 -18.65 6.79
CA GLY A 70 2.83 -17.36 7.44
C GLY A 70 3.54 -16.16 6.84
N ILE A 71 3.75 -15.15 7.69
CA ILE A 71 4.44 -13.89 7.40
C ILE A 71 5.81 -13.97 8.10
N LYS A 72 6.91 -13.64 7.41
CA LYS A 72 8.24 -13.62 8.04
C LYS A 72 8.48 -12.28 8.72
N ASN A 73 8.86 -12.34 9.99
CA ASN A 73 9.39 -11.20 10.72
C ASN A 73 10.54 -11.69 11.61
N SER A 74 11.64 -10.95 11.58
CA SER A 74 12.84 -11.23 12.33
C SER A 74 12.64 -10.85 13.80
N GLY A 75 13.31 -11.55 14.72
CA GLY A 75 13.14 -11.29 16.16
C GLY A 75 13.56 -9.88 16.61
N PHE A 76 14.44 -9.23 15.85
CA PHE A 76 14.87 -7.83 16.04
C PHE A 76 14.34 -6.90 14.95
N GLY A 77 13.36 -7.37 14.17
CA GLY A 77 12.70 -6.59 13.14
C GLY A 77 11.74 -5.55 13.71
N ALA A 78 11.00 -4.91 12.82
CA ALA A 78 10.00 -3.90 13.17
C ALA A 78 8.58 -4.49 13.15
N VAL A 79 7.66 -3.86 13.89
CA VAL A 79 6.24 -4.28 13.89
C VAL A 79 5.51 -3.75 12.66
N THR A 80 5.94 -2.60 12.13
CA THR A 80 5.38 -1.96 10.94
C THR A 80 6.49 -1.61 9.96
N GLY A 81 6.17 -1.59 8.66
CA GLY A 81 7.16 -1.33 7.61
C GLY A 81 7.85 0.03 7.72
N ASP A 82 7.18 1.05 8.29
CA ASP A 82 7.79 2.37 8.51
C ASP A 82 8.74 2.43 9.70
N GLN A 83 8.67 1.47 10.60
CA GLN A 83 9.58 1.33 11.73
C GLN A 83 10.82 0.50 11.37
N LEU A 84 10.90 0.00 10.13
CA LEU A 84 12.05 -0.73 9.66
C LEU A 84 13.27 0.20 9.60
N GLU A 85 14.15 0.05 10.57
CA GLU A 85 15.39 0.80 10.65
C GLU A 85 16.47 0.12 9.78
N THR A 86 16.73 0.71 8.60
CA THR A 86 17.67 0.16 7.62
C THR A 86 19.10 0.02 8.13
N GLY A 87 19.48 0.71 9.22
CA GLY A 87 20.77 0.49 9.88
C GLY A 87 20.99 -0.95 10.35
N PHE A 88 19.93 -1.68 10.72
CA PHE A 88 20.03 -3.07 11.20
C PHE A 88 20.28 -4.09 10.09
N CYS A 89 20.01 -3.74 8.84
CA CYS A 89 20.28 -4.56 7.66
C CYS A 89 21.72 -5.04 7.56
N SER A 90 22.66 -4.22 8.02
CA SER A 90 24.09 -4.53 7.98
C SER A 90 24.49 -5.64 8.97
N PHE A 91 23.70 -5.82 10.03
CA PHE A 91 23.94 -6.79 11.09
C PHE A 91 23.14 -8.07 10.89
N SER A 92 21.93 -7.96 10.35
CA SER A 92 21.08 -9.08 9.95
C SER A 92 20.37 -8.73 8.65
N PRO A 93 20.87 -9.25 7.50
CA PRO A 93 20.30 -8.95 6.18
C PRO A 93 18.83 -9.34 6.06
N ASP A 94 18.41 -10.42 6.74
CA ASP A 94 17.03 -10.90 6.71
C ASP A 94 16.03 -9.90 7.31
N ILE A 95 16.47 -8.98 8.18
CA ILE A 95 15.60 -7.92 8.72
C ILE A 95 15.06 -7.04 7.59
N CYS A 96 15.86 -6.76 6.55
CA CYS A 96 15.41 -5.94 5.41
C CYS A 96 14.38 -6.67 4.53
N LEU A 97 14.25 -7.98 4.74
CA LEU A 97 13.39 -8.88 4.00
C LEU A 97 12.18 -9.31 4.84
N ASP A 98 11.99 -8.68 6.01
CA ASP A 98 10.79 -8.84 6.81
C ASP A 98 9.55 -8.42 6.03
N SER A 99 8.44 -9.07 6.35
CA SER A 99 7.18 -8.91 5.64
C SER A 99 6.35 -7.79 6.26
N TYR A 100 6.02 -6.78 5.45
CA TYR A 100 5.15 -5.67 5.82
C TYR A 100 4.22 -5.31 4.66
N VAL A 101 3.11 -4.65 4.99
CA VAL A 101 2.16 -4.10 4.02
C VAL A 101 2.02 -2.61 4.29
N THR A 102 2.06 -1.81 3.23
CA THR A 102 1.83 -0.37 3.28
C THR A 102 0.64 -0.01 2.40
N ILE A 103 -0.45 0.46 3.00
CA ILE A 103 -1.62 1.00 2.30
C ILE A 103 -1.87 2.40 2.85
N GLY A 104 -1.73 3.43 2.01
CA GLY A 104 -1.98 4.83 2.40
C GLY A 104 -1.09 5.38 3.54
N HIS A 105 0.02 4.69 3.86
CA HIS A 105 0.89 5.03 4.99
C HIS A 105 2.16 5.75 4.53
N ALA A 106 2.33 7.01 4.92
CA ALA A 106 3.51 7.83 4.58
C ALA A 106 4.64 7.73 5.60
N GLY A 107 4.47 6.87 6.62
CA GLY A 107 5.48 6.61 7.63
C GLY A 107 5.47 7.61 8.77
N SER A 108 6.40 7.38 9.68
CA SER A 108 6.72 8.29 10.78
C SER A 108 8.04 8.98 10.43
N ASN A 109 8.09 10.32 10.32
CA ASN A 109 9.39 10.97 10.45
C ASN A 109 9.91 10.62 11.85
N GLY A 110 11.21 10.35 12.02
CA GLY A 110 11.84 9.86 13.27
C GLY A 110 11.61 10.69 14.56
N ASN A 111 10.68 11.64 14.53
CA ASN A 111 10.12 12.44 15.61
C ASN A 111 8.72 11.97 16.06
N GLY A 112 8.23 10.80 15.61
CA GLY A 112 7.01 10.17 16.12
C GLY A 112 5.68 10.73 15.59
N THR A 113 5.70 11.56 14.55
CA THR A 113 4.49 12.04 13.86
C THR A 113 4.12 11.09 12.72
N THR A 114 2.96 10.43 12.82
CA THR A 114 2.41 9.58 11.77
C THR A 114 1.80 10.42 10.65
N PHE A 115 2.23 10.20 9.41
CA PHE A 115 1.63 10.83 8.23
C PHE A 115 0.79 9.80 7.47
N TYR A 116 -0.45 10.17 7.17
CA TYR A 116 -1.27 9.47 6.18
C TYR A 116 -1.02 10.12 4.84
N TYR A 117 -0.84 9.32 3.77
CA TYR A 117 -0.84 9.87 2.42
C TYR A 117 -2.26 10.41 2.14
N ASP A 118 -2.41 11.73 2.05
CA ASP A 118 -3.70 12.39 1.82
C ASP A 118 -4.02 12.64 0.34
N GLY A 119 -3.13 12.19 -0.56
CA GLY A 119 -3.27 12.38 -2.01
C GLY A 119 -2.98 13.80 -2.49
N THR A 120 -2.56 14.71 -1.60
CA THR A 120 -2.20 16.10 -1.94
C THR A 120 -0.76 16.49 -1.62
N THR A 121 -0.02 15.67 -0.88
CA THR A 121 1.45 15.74 -0.75
C THR A 121 2.08 14.41 -0.35
#